data_AF-A0A1Y3MDW8-F1
#
_entry.id   AF-A0A1Y3MDW8-F1
#
_cell.length_a   1.000
_cell.length_b   1.000
_cell.length_c   1.000
_cell.angle_alpha   90.00
_cell.angle_beta   90.00
_cell.angle_gamma   90.00
#
_symmetry.space_group_name_H-M   'P 1'
#
loop_
_entity.id
_entity.type
_entity.pdbx_description
1 polymer ?
#
loop_
_entity_poly.entity_id
_entity_poly.type
_entity_poly.pdbx_seq_one_letter_code
_entity_poly.pdbx_strand_id
1 'polypeptide(L)'
;MLQKKHLILISGLVILSFVFLGGYFFFDTKEKQRNGKTKSSDIQEEMSKTPNENKITETNNKNINTNKHYFVYLRQENGNSDTSFIPEKLNPGFDKTESTNISVSFDDNGIPVKDEKMILIYNNKISESNKEKIKKIVGEQNYAEALKEIQERIDETKATNYKST
;
A
#
# COMPACT_ATOMS: atom_id res chain seq x y z
N MET A 1 -53.05 11.64 16.19
CA MET A 1 -52.68 10.23 16.42
C MET A 1 -52.49 9.55 15.08
N LEU A 2 -51.24 9.31 14.65
CA LEU A 2 -50.96 8.62 13.40
C LEU A 2 -51.31 7.14 13.57
N GLN A 3 -52.27 6.63 12.78
CA GLN A 3 -52.69 5.24 12.89
C GLN A 3 -51.55 4.29 12.48
N LYS A 4 -51.34 3.21 13.25
CA LYS A 4 -50.22 2.25 13.13
C LYS A 4 -49.97 1.73 11.70
N LYS A 5 -50.99 1.75 10.84
CA LYS A 5 -50.92 1.34 9.42
C LYS A 5 -50.12 2.31 8.55
N HIS A 6 -50.11 3.60 8.84
CA HIS A 6 -49.32 4.59 8.09
C HIS A 6 -47.84 4.56 8.44
N LEU A 7 -47.48 4.15 9.66
CA LEU A 7 -46.08 4.05 10.10
C LEU A 7 -45.32 2.93 9.35
N ILE A 8 -46.01 1.83 9.02
CA ILE A 8 -45.45 0.69 8.29
C ILE A 8 -45.18 1.04 6.82
N LEU A 9 -46.06 1.80 6.18
CA LEU A 9 -45.89 2.24 4.80
C LEU A 9 -44.72 3.23 4.63
N ILE A 10 -44.54 4.13 5.59
CA ILE A 10 -43.41 5.09 5.58
C ILE A 10 -42.07 4.36 5.77
N SER A 11 -42.02 3.35 6.65
CA SER A 11 -40.81 2.54 6.87
C SER A 11 -40.36 1.78 5.61
N GLY A 12 -41.29 1.20 4.85
CA GLY A 12 -40.96 0.48 3.61
C GLY A 12 -40.36 1.39 2.53
N LEU A 13 -40.85 2.63 2.43
CA LEU A 13 -40.41 3.60 1.43
C LEU A 13 -38.99 4.14 1.70
N VAL A 14 -38.59 4.25 2.97
CA VAL A 14 -37.22 4.67 3.34
C VAL A 14 -36.20 3.57 3.02
N ILE A 15 -36.52 2.30 3.31
CA ILE A 15 -35.61 1.17 3.06
C ILE A 15 -35.37 0.99 1.54
N LEU A 16 -36.39 1.16 0.72
CA LEU A 16 -36.27 1.06 -0.73
C LEU A 16 -35.34 2.15 -1.31
N SER A 17 -35.38 3.36 -0.76
CA SER A 17 -34.55 4.49 -1.21
C SER A 17 -33.05 4.27 -0.95
N PHE A 18 -32.68 3.65 0.18
CA PHE A 18 -31.28 3.33 0.50
C PHE A 18 -30.66 2.29 -0.44
N VAL A 19 -31.44 1.33 -0.95
CA VAL A 19 -30.93 0.30 -1.87
C VAL A 19 -30.64 0.88 -3.25
N PHE A 20 -31.44 1.85 -3.73
CA PHE A 20 -31.22 2.49 -5.03
C PHE A 20 -30.09 3.53 -5.02
N LEU A 21 -29.87 4.27 -3.92
CA LEU A 21 -28.74 5.21 -3.82
C LEU A 21 -27.40 4.53 -3.51
N GLY A 22 -27.39 3.45 -2.73
CA GLY A 22 -26.15 2.76 -2.35
C GLY A 22 -25.48 1.97 -3.49
N GLY A 23 -26.26 1.52 -4.49
CA GLY A 23 -25.76 0.75 -5.63
C GLY A 23 -25.07 1.59 -6.72
N TYR A 24 -25.37 2.89 -6.81
CA TYR A 24 -24.85 3.74 -7.90
C TYR A 24 -23.37 4.13 -7.69
N PHE A 25 -22.90 4.19 -6.44
CA PHE A 25 -21.51 4.51 -6.12
C PHE A 25 -20.52 3.36 -6.38
N PHE A 26 -20.98 2.14 -6.63
CA PHE A 26 -20.10 0.97 -6.76
C PHE A 26 -19.70 0.63 -8.20
N PHE A 27 -20.34 1.23 -9.21
CA PHE A 27 -20.08 0.90 -10.63
C PHE A 27 -19.28 1.96 -11.41
N ASP A 28 -19.04 3.15 -10.86
CA ASP A 28 -18.40 4.27 -11.61
C ASP A 28 -16.85 4.29 -11.55
N THR A 29 -16.20 3.31 -10.90
CA THR A 29 -14.73 3.30 -10.71
C THR A 29 -14.00 2.24 -11.56
N LYS A 30 -14.63 1.70 -12.61
CA LYS A 30 -14.02 0.66 -13.47
C LYS A 30 -13.80 1.04 -14.93
N GLU A 31 -13.72 2.33 -15.24
CA GLU A 31 -13.38 2.76 -16.59
C GLU A 31 -12.35 3.89 -16.58
N LYS A 32 -11.07 3.50 -16.59
CA LYS A 32 -10.00 4.22 -17.29
C LYS A 32 -8.70 3.43 -17.32
N GLN A 33 -8.07 3.46 -18.50
CA GLN A 33 -6.75 2.93 -18.86
C GLN A 33 -6.68 1.49 -19.39
N ARG A 34 -7.40 1.24 -20.48
CA ARG A 34 -6.77 0.62 -21.66
C ARG A 34 -6.42 1.73 -22.64
N ASN A 35 -5.13 1.85 -22.99
CA ASN A 35 -4.58 2.21 -24.32
C ASN A 35 -3.22 2.92 -24.16
N GLY A 36 -2.16 2.23 -24.58
CA GLY A 36 -0.80 2.77 -24.64
C GLY A 36 0.12 1.84 -25.43
N LYS A 37 -0.29 1.46 -26.64
CA LYS A 37 0.52 0.71 -27.61
C LYS A 37 1.28 1.72 -28.44
N THR A 38 2.62 1.84 -28.33
CA THR A 38 3.47 2.37 -29.40
C THR A 38 4.92 1.88 -29.27
N LYS A 39 5.29 1.04 -30.24
CA LYS A 39 6.57 0.82 -30.94
C LYS A 39 7.91 0.74 -30.18
N SER A 40 8.45 -0.46 -30.27
CA SER A 40 9.87 -0.81 -30.35
C SER A 40 10.64 -0.05 -31.45
N SER A 41 11.86 0.36 -31.13
CA SER A 41 13.00 0.32 -32.05
C SER A 41 14.28 0.00 -31.26
N ASP A 42 14.95 -1.07 -31.67
CA ASP A 42 16.32 -1.40 -31.30
C ASP A 42 17.29 -0.24 -31.56
N ILE A 43 18.35 -0.15 -30.76
CA ILE A 43 19.76 0.01 -31.19
C ILE A 43 20.64 -0.26 -29.95
N GLN A 44 21.60 -1.17 -30.12
CA GLN A 44 22.63 -1.60 -29.17
C GLN A 44 23.79 -0.59 -29.04
N GLU A 45 24.50 -0.67 -27.90
CA GLU A 45 25.93 -0.36 -27.64
C GLU A 45 26.39 1.11 -27.84
N GLU A 46 27.30 1.73 -27.08
CA GLU A 46 28.45 1.25 -26.30
C GLU A 46 28.96 2.35 -25.32
N MET A 47 29.52 1.88 -24.19
CA MET A 47 30.58 2.39 -23.29
C MET A 47 31.14 3.86 -23.32
N SER A 48 31.05 4.50 -22.13
CA SER A 48 32.10 5.23 -21.36
C SER A 48 32.60 6.67 -21.66
N LYS A 49 32.74 7.40 -20.52
CA LYS A 49 33.59 8.58 -20.16
C LYS A 49 32.97 9.99 -20.19
N THR A 50 32.71 10.52 -18.99
CA THR A 50 32.72 11.96 -18.62
C THR A 50 34.18 12.51 -18.60
N PRO A 51 34.47 13.84 -18.61
CA PRO A 51 33.73 14.88 -17.88
C PRO A 51 33.59 16.30 -18.52
N ASN A 52 32.58 17.01 -18.00
CA ASN A 52 32.55 18.43 -17.60
C ASN A 52 31.71 19.45 -18.42
N GLU A 53 31.00 20.25 -17.61
CA GLU A 53 30.49 21.61 -17.81
C GLU A 53 29.12 21.90 -18.48
N ASN A 54 28.17 22.22 -17.58
CA ASN A 54 27.12 23.24 -17.69
C ASN A 54 26.16 23.22 -18.87
N LYS A 55 25.15 22.36 -18.75
CA LYS A 55 23.76 22.72 -19.08
C LYS A 55 22.87 22.27 -17.93
N ILE A 56 22.09 23.20 -17.39
CA ILE A 56 20.92 22.89 -16.55
C ILE A 56 19.89 22.27 -17.49
N THR A 57 20.10 21.00 -17.85
CA THR A 57 19.01 20.11 -18.19
C THR A 57 18.30 19.83 -16.89
N GLU A 58 16.99 20.04 -16.87
CA GLU A 58 16.10 19.45 -15.87
C GLU A 58 16.39 17.95 -15.84
N THR A 59 17.29 17.58 -14.94
CA THR A 59 17.45 16.21 -14.50
C THR A 59 16.15 15.93 -13.76
N ASN A 60 15.13 15.50 -14.51
CA ASN A 60 14.10 14.63 -13.97
C ASN A 60 14.85 13.37 -13.55
N ASN A 61 15.44 13.49 -12.36
CA ASN A 61 16.22 12.52 -11.63
C ASN A 61 15.21 11.50 -11.12
N LYS A 62 14.56 10.81 -12.05
CA LYS A 62 13.64 9.72 -11.76
C LYS A 62 14.44 8.42 -11.71
N ASN A 63 15.59 8.47 -11.04
CA ASN A 63 16.06 7.30 -10.35
C ASN A 63 15.19 7.19 -9.10
N ILE A 64 13.92 6.82 -9.29
CA ILE A 64 13.10 6.36 -8.17
C ILE A 64 13.87 5.18 -7.65
N ASN A 65 14.53 5.37 -6.51
CA ASN A 65 15.20 4.32 -5.79
C ASN A 65 14.11 3.36 -5.32
N THR A 66 13.72 2.44 -6.20
CA THR A 66 12.65 1.50 -5.93
C THR A 66 13.16 0.54 -4.87
N ASN A 67 12.37 0.34 -3.82
CA ASN A 67 12.69 -0.62 -2.77
C ASN A 67 13.07 -1.97 -3.37
N LYS A 68 14.18 -2.57 -2.93
CA LYS A 68 14.62 -3.89 -3.44
C LYS A 68 13.66 -4.98 -3.00
N HIS A 69 13.20 -4.91 -1.75
CA HIS A 69 12.37 -5.92 -1.08
C HIS A 69 10.96 -5.41 -0.78
N TYR A 70 10.00 -6.34 -0.66
CA TYR A 70 8.72 -6.07 -0.03
C TYR A 70 8.93 -5.67 1.42
N PHE A 71 8.29 -4.60 1.86
CA PHE A 71 8.42 -4.10 3.21
C PHE A 71 7.06 -3.73 3.78
N VAL A 72 6.96 -3.79 5.08
CA VAL A 72 5.80 -3.32 5.84
C VAL A 72 6.12 -1.94 6.38
N TYR A 73 5.21 -1.01 6.19
CA TYR A 73 5.26 0.32 6.80
C TYR A 73 4.09 0.45 7.77
N LEU A 74 4.41 0.52 9.06
CA LEU A 74 3.45 0.70 10.14
C LEU A 74 3.28 2.19 10.39
N ARG A 75 2.18 2.74 9.88
CA ARG A 75 1.80 4.12 10.16
C ARG A 75 0.96 4.18 11.42
N GLN A 76 1.37 5.00 12.38
CA GLN A 76 0.65 5.17 13.62
C GLN A 76 0.01 6.55 13.70
N GLU A 77 -1.14 6.62 14.35
CA GLU A 77 -1.73 7.88 14.80
C GLU A 77 -1.36 8.13 16.28
N ASN A 78 -1.70 9.33 16.76
CA ASN A 78 -1.62 9.71 18.18
C ASN A 78 -0.20 9.77 18.76
N GLY A 79 0.77 10.29 18.00
CA GLY A 79 2.12 10.61 18.52
C GLY A 79 3.05 9.41 18.67
N ASN A 80 2.62 8.21 18.25
CA ASN A 80 3.51 7.06 18.14
C ASN A 80 4.36 7.16 16.88
N SER A 81 5.61 6.68 16.96
CA SER A 81 6.51 6.67 15.81
C SER A 81 6.08 5.66 14.75
N ASP A 82 6.17 6.08 13.49
CA ASP A 82 6.08 5.17 12.35
C ASP A 82 7.28 4.24 12.33
N THR A 83 7.06 2.98 11.95
CA THR A 83 8.13 1.99 11.83
C THR A 83 8.05 1.24 10.52
N SER A 84 9.17 0.68 10.07
CA SER A 84 9.22 -0.12 8.86
C SER A 84 10.14 -1.31 9.04
N PHE A 85 9.82 -2.41 8.35
CA PHE A 85 10.62 -3.63 8.39
C PHE A 85 10.40 -4.47 7.13
N ILE A 86 11.35 -5.36 6.85
CA ILE A 86 11.31 -6.30 5.72
C ILE A 86 10.96 -7.69 6.27
N PRO A 87 9.75 -8.23 6.01
CA PRO A 87 9.41 -9.59 6.43
C PRO A 87 10.13 -10.62 5.56
N GLU A 88 10.71 -11.63 6.20
CA GLU A 88 11.45 -12.70 5.54
C GLU A 88 10.53 -13.59 4.71
N LYS A 89 9.33 -13.88 5.23
CA LYS A 89 8.35 -14.73 4.53
C LYS A 89 7.76 -14.05 3.31
N LEU A 90 7.81 -12.72 3.23
CA LEU A 90 7.47 -11.96 2.01
C LEU A 90 8.61 -11.91 1.00
N ASN A 91 9.85 -12.17 1.43
CA ASN A 91 11.05 -12.02 0.61
C ASN A 91 11.93 -13.27 0.71
N PRO A 92 11.56 -14.38 0.05
CA PRO A 92 12.37 -15.59 0.07
C PRO A 92 13.79 -15.31 -0.43
N GLY A 93 14.80 -15.73 0.34
CA GLY A 93 16.21 -15.49 0.02
C GLY A 93 16.72 -14.09 0.37
N PHE A 94 15.93 -13.28 1.10
CA PHE A 94 16.42 -12.05 1.69
C PHE A 94 17.51 -12.33 2.73
N ASP A 95 18.68 -11.74 2.50
CA ASP A 95 19.81 -11.79 3.43
C ASP A 95 19.76 -10.57 4.35
N LYS A 96 19.68 -10.82 5.66
CA LYS A 96 19.66 -9.77 6.69
C LYS A 96 20.95 -8.96 6.76
N THR A 97 22.03 -9.44 6.15
CA THR A 97 23.32 -8.76 6.08
C THR A 97 23.41 -7.79 4.90
N GLU A 98 22.50 -7.89 3.92
CA GLU A 98 22.41 -6.91 2.85
C GLU A 98 21.82 -5.58 3.33
N SER A 99 22.15 -4.50 2.62
CA SER A 99 21.63 -3.17 2.90
C SER A 99 20.09 -3.15 2.82
N THR A 100 19.45 -2.82 3.94
CA THR A 100 17.98 -2.79 4.11
C THR A 100 17.38 -1.41 3.85
N ASN A 101 17.93 -0.67 2.89
CA ASN A 101 17.46 0.68 2.59
C ASN A 101 15.99 0.66 2.15
N ILE A 102 15.11 1.11 3.04
CA ILE A 102 13.69 1.33 2.75
C ILE A 102 13.52 2.82 2.44
N SER A 103 12.93 3.12 1.29
CA SER A 103 12.53 4.46 0.90
C SER A 103 11.01 4.57 0.90
N VAL A 104 10.49 5.57 1.62
CA VAL A 104 9.06 5.89 1.62
C VAL A 104 8.90 7.32 1.11
N SER A 105 8.11 7.47 0.06
CA SER A 105 7.73 8.79 -0.47
C SER A 105 6.40 9.20 0.13
N PHE A 106 6.21 10.50 0.33
CA PHE A 106 4.98 11.08 0.88
C PHE A 106 4.45 12.12 -0.09
N ASP A 107 3.13 12.23 -0.17
CA ASP A 107 2.49 13.32 -0.90
C ASP A 107 2.53 14.62 -0.09
N ASP A 108 2.00 15.71 -0.66
CA ASP A 108 1.98 17.03 -0.03
C ASP A 108 1.15 17.07 1.28
N ASN A 109 0.29 16.06 1.49
CA ASN A 109 -0.51 15.89 2.71
C ASN A 109 0.18 14.99 3.74
N GLY A 110 1.40 14.55 3.47
CA GLY A 110 2.16 13.63 4.31
C GLY A 110 1.58 12.22 4.30
N ILE A 111 0.78 11.82 3.31
CA ILE A 111 0.27 10.46 3.14
C ILE A 111 1.32 9.64 2.36
N PRO A 112 1.64 8.39 2.76
CA PRO A 112 2.64 7.60 2.04
C PRO A 112 2.14 7.31 0.62
N VAL A 113 2.95 7.68 -0.36
CA VAL A 113 2.67 7.39 -1.77
C VAL A 113 2.73 5.88 -1.96
N LYS A 114 1.79 5.35 -2.76
CA LYS A 114 1.69 3.92 -3.02
C LYS A 114 2.96 3.40 -3.72
N ASP A 115 3.65 2.49 -3.05
CA ASP A 115 4.73 1.68 -3.61
C ASP A 115 4.24 0.23 -3.79
N GLU A 116 4.62 -0.39 -4.91
CA GLU A 116 4.21 -1.77 -5.25
C GLU A 116 4.67 -2.77 -4.19
N LYS A 117 5.83 -2.56 -3.60
CA LYS A 117 6.47 -3.40 -2.59
C LYS A 117 6.10 -3.01 -1.15
N MET A 118 5.48 -1.86 -0.93
CA MET A 118 5.02 -1.43 0.40
C MET A 118 3.70 -2.08 0.81
N ILE A 119 3.63 -2.63 2.01
CA ILE A 119 2.39 -3.00 2.68
C ILE A 119 2.15 -1.98 3.80
N LEU A 120 1.25 -1.04 3.53
CA LEU A 120 0.89 0.03 4.45
C LEU A 120 -0.15 -0.46 5.47
N ILE A 121 0.19 -0.43 6.75
CA ILE A 121 -0.67 -0.85 7.85
C ILE A 121 -0.87 0.33 8.78
N TYR A 122 -2.12 0.66 9.06
CA TYR A 122 -2.48 1.75 9.97
C TYR A 122 -2.78 1.22 11.36
N ASN A 123 -2.26 1.89 12.38
CA ASN A 123 -2.58 1.66 13.78
C ASN A 123 -2.47 0.18 14.18
N ASN A 124 -1.44 -0.51 13.69
CA ASN A 124 -1.18 -1.93 13.96
C ASN A 124 -2.33 -2.89 13.60
N LYS A 125 -3.21 -2.50 12.66
CA LYS A 125 -4.36 -3.29 12.22
C LYS A 125 -4.19 -3.74 10.77
N ILE A 126 -3.98 -5.04 10.58
CA ILE A 126 -3.88 -5.65 9.25
C ILE A 126 -5.28 -5.66 8.60
N SER A 127 -5.48 -4.85 7.55
CA SER A 127 -6.74 -4.81 6.81
C SER A 127 -6.91 -6.02 5.88
N GLU A 128 -8.14 -6.25 5.40
CA GLU A 128 -8.39 -7.27 4.37
C GLU A 128 -7.62 -6.99 3.07
N SER A 129 -7.46 -5.71 2.68
CA SER A 129 -6.62 -5.37 1.53
C SER A 129 -5.15 -5.72 1.75
N ASN A 130 -4.63 -5.60 2.98
CA ASN A 130 -3.27 -6.03 3.31
C ASN A 130 -3.15 -7.55 3.18
N LYS A 131 -4.12 -8.29 3.76
CA LYS A 131 -4.20 -9.75 3.67
C LYS A 131 -4.22 -10.24 2.22
N GLU A 132 -5.06 -9.66 1.38
CA GLU A 132 -5.10 -9.99 -0.05
C GLU A 132 -3.77 -9.71 -0.75
N LYS A 133 -3.14 -8.56 -0.45
CA LYS A 133 -1.83 -8.21 -1.04
C LYS A 133 -0.76 -9.21 -0.61
N ILE A 134 -0.70 -9.57 0.67
CA ILE A 134 0.21 -10.58 1.21
C ILE A 134 -0.02 -11.92 0.50
N LYS A 135 -1.27 -12.38 0.42
CA LYS A 135 -1.63 -13.63 -0.27
C LYS A 135 -1.18 -13.63 -1.74
N LYS A 136 -1.32 -12.51 -2.44
CA LYS A 136 -0.87 -12.36 -3.83
C LYS A 136 0.65 -12.42 -3.98
N ILE A 137 1.41 -11.95 -2.99
CA ILE A 137 2.88 -11.95 -3.01
C ILE A 137 3.44 -13.36 -2.75
N VAL A 138 2.96 -14.04 -1.71
CA VAL A 138 3.58 -15.29 -1.24
C VAL A 138 2.87 -16.56 -1.69
N GLY A 139 1.67 -16.44 -2.26
CA GLY A 139 0.81 -17.55 -2.62
C GLY A 139 0.12 -18.20 -1.43
N GLU A 140 -0.80 -19.15 -1.68
CA GLU A 140 -1.62 -19.74 -0.63
C GLU A 140 -0.82 -20.55 0.41
N GLN A 141 0.25 -21.20 -0.04
CA GLN A 141 1.06 -22.10 0.79
C GLN A 141 1.78 -21.35 1.92
N ASN A 142 2.33 -20.17 1.62
CA ASN A 142 3.13 -19.38 2.57
C ASN A 142 2.34 -18.26 3.24
N TYR A 143 1.07 -18.08 2.87
CA TYR A 143 0.23 -16.97 3.34
C TYR A 143 0.08 -16.93 4.86
N ALA A 144 -0.19 -18.08 5.49
CA ALA A 144 -0.38 -18.15 6.93
C ALA A 144 0.89 -17.79 7.71
N GLU A 145 2.05 -18.27 7.24
CA GLU A 145 3.34 -17.96 7.87
C GLU A 145 3.72 -16.49 7.70
N ALA A 146 3.50 -15.91 6.51
CA ALA A 146 3.77 -14.51 6.25
C ALA A 146 2.90 -13.58 7.11
N LEU A 147 1.61 -13.90 7.26
CA LEU A 147 0.74 -13.15 8.15
C LEU A 147 1.17 -13.25 9.61
N LYS A 148 1.57 -14.45 10.05
CA LYS A 148 2.03 -14.68 11.41
C LYS A 148 3.27 -13.85 11.74
N GLU A 149 4.28 -13.86 10.86
CA GLU A 149 5.50 -13.06 11.04
C GLU A 149 5.19 -11.56 11.17
N ILE A 150 4.35 -11.03 10.27
CA ILE A 150 3.98 -9.61 10.29
C ILE A 150 3.23 -9.26 11.57
N GLN A 151 2.33 -10.13 12.04
CA GLN A 151 1.59 -9.93 13.28
C GLN A 151 2.52 -9.94 14.51
N GLU A 152 3.47 -10.87 14.57
CA GLU A 152 4.47 -10.94 15.65
C GLU A 152 5.30 -9.65 15.71
N ARG A 153 5.81 -9.15 14.58
CA ARG A 153 6.55 -7.88 14.49
C ARG A 153 5.71 -6.67 14.91
N ILE A 154 4.42 -6.66 14.58
CA ILE A 154 3.49 -5.62 15.02
C ILE A 154 3.34 -5.64 16.54
N ASP A 155 3.20 -6.82 17.14
CA ASP A 155 2.99 -6.95 18.58
C ASP A 155 4.27 -6.64 19.38
N GLU A 156 5.46 -6.96 18.86
CA GLU A 156 6.75 -6.50 19.38
C GLU A 156 6.86 -4.96 19.42
N THR A 157 6.40 -4.30 18.36
CA THR A 157 6.41 -2.84 18.26
C THR A 157 5.50 -2.21 19.32
N LYS A 158 4.32 -2.80 19.57
CA LYS A 158 3.41 -2.35 20.66
C LYS A 158 4.03 -2.51 22.05
N ALA A 159 4.65 -3.66 22.30
CA ALA A 159 5.25 -3.97 23.60
C ALA A 159 6.40 -3.01 23.95
N THR A 160 7.18 -2.60 22.94
CA THR A 160 8.26 -1.61 23.09
C THR A 160 7.70 -0.25 23.46
N ASN A 161 6.66 0.23 22.76
CA ASN A 161 6.03 1.52 23.05
C ASN A 161 5.42 1.59 24.46
N TYR A 162 4.88 0.48 24.99
CA TYR A 162 4.34 0.42 26.36
C TYR A 162 5.41 0.50 27.45
N LYS A 163 6.64 0.01 27.19
CA LYS A 163 7.73 0.02 28.17
C LYS A 163 8.51 1.34 28.20
N SER A 164 8.28 2.23 27.25
CA SER A 164 8.98 3.52 27.12
C SER A 164 8.20 4.71 27.69
N THR A 165 7.02 4.48 28.27
CA THR A 165 6.20 5.44 29.04
C THR A 165 6.20 5.10 30.52
#